data_AF-A0A7S0J0G1-F1
#
_entry.id   AF-A0A7S0J0G1-F1
#
_cell.length_a   1.000
_cell.length_b   1.000
_cell.length_c   1.000
_cell.angle_alpha   90.00
_cell.angle_beta   90.00
_cell.angle_gamma   90.00
#
_symmetry.space_group_name_H-M   'P 1'
#
loop_
_entity.id
_entity.type
_entity.pdbx_description
1 polymer ?
#
loop_
_entity_poly.entity_id
_entity_poly.type
_entity_poly.pdbx_seq_one_letter_code
_entity_poly.pdbx_strand_id
1 'polypeptide(L)'
;VGITVYLCLVSSWFAMELPPLVLAPLFFADPAGAVVGKACTRAFPRYNRAWFGGKTVAGTTAVFLVTCASITFECSMPMRLAIAVSAAVGESIGGEYDNLVIALVVLGGWWTCA
;
A
#
# COMPACT_ATOMS: atom_id res chain seq x y z
N VAL A 1 8.65 0.87 15.68
CA VAL A 1 7.98 -0.45 15.88
C VAL A 1 7.44 -1.00 14.57
N GLY A 2 6.77 -0.20 13.73
CA GLY A 2 6.21 -0.63 12.45
C GLY A 2 7.19 -1.37 11.54
N ILE A 3 8.40 -0.85 11.35
CA ILE A 3 9.40 -1.50 10.48
C ILE A 3 9.86 -2.87 11.01
N THR A 4 9.94 -3.04 12.33
CA THR A 4 10.29 -4.32 12.95
C THR A 4 9.18 -5.34 12.73
N VAL A 5 7.92 -4.95 12.93
CA VAL A 5 6.76 -5.82 12.68
C VAL A 5 6.67 -6.21 11.20
N TYR A 6 6.88 -5.24 10.31
CA TYR A 6 6.97 -5.46 8.87
C TYR A 6 8.06 -6.47 8.50
N LEU A 7 9.27 -6.32 9.03
CA LEU A 7 10.37 -7.25 8.77
C LEU A 7 10.09 -8.65 9.31
N CYS A 8 9.44 -8.77 10.47
CA CYS A 8 9.02 -10.07 11.00
C CYS A 8 7.97 -10.74 10.09
N LEU A 9 7.00 -9.98 9.58
CA LEU A 9 5.98 -10.47 8.64
C LEU A 9 6.65 -10.96 7.35
N VAL A 10 7.49 -10.14 6.74
CA VAL A 10 8.22 -10.50 5.51
C VAL A 10 9.12 -11.71 5.74
N SER A 11 9.88 -11.75 6.84
CA SER A 11 10.75 -12.88 7.17
C SER A 11 9.96 -14.17 7.34
N SER A 12 8.80 -14.11 8.00
CA SER A 12 7.91 -15.26 8.18
C SER A 12 7.35 -15.75 6.84
N TRP A 13 6.98 -14.82 5.95
CA TRP A 13 6.48 -15.14 4.61
C TRP A 13 7.51 -15.92 3.78
N PHE A 14 8.76 -15.45 3.80
CA PHE A 14 9.86 -16.14 3.12
C PHE A 14 10.24 -17.46 3.80
N ALA A 15 10.17 -17.54 5.13
CA ALA A 15 10.42 -18.79 5.85
C ALA A 15 9.38 -19.89 5.53
N MET A 16 8.17 -19.50 5.13
CA MET A 16 7.11 -20.40 4.65
C MET A 16 7.18 -20.66 3.14
N GLU A 17 8.21 -20.16 2.44
CA GLU A 17 8.40 -20.33 1.00
C GLU A 17 7.22 -19.83 0.14
N LEU A 18 6.47 -18.83 0.64
CA LEU A 18 5.31 -18.29 -0.06
C LEU A 18 5.72 -17.37 -1.22
N PRO A 19 4.86 -17.21 -2.25
CA PRO A 19 5.21 -16.42 -3.43
C PRO A 19 5.49 -14.95 -3.06
N PRO A 20 6.69 -14.42 -3.35
CA PRO A 20 7.07 -13.06 -2.97
C PRO A 20 6.31 -11.99 -3.76
N LEU A 21 5.82 -12.33 -4.95
CA LEU A 21 5.05 -11.42 -5.80
C LEU A 21 3.74 -10.97 -5.14
N VAL A 22 3.15 -11.78 -4.24
CA VAL A 22 1.95 -11.39 -3.49
C VAL A 22 2.20 -10.18 -2.59
N LEU A 23 3.44 -10.00 -2.12
CA LEU A 23 3.86 -8.86 -1.31
C LEU A 23 4.28 -7.64 -2.15
N ALA A 24 4.23 -7.70 -3.48
CA ALA A 24 4.65 -6.58 -4.33
C ALA A 24 3.98 -5.23 -3.97
N PRO A 25 2.65 -5.16 -3.71
CA PRO A 25 2.03 -3.90 -3.32
C PRO A 25 2.59 -3.32 -2.03
N LEU A 26 2.97 -4.17 -1.08
CA LEU A 26 3.56 -3.76 0.18
C LEU A 26 4.93 -3.08 -0.01
N PHE A 27 5.73 -3.54 -0.98
CA PHE A 27 7.05 -2.96 -1.25
C PHE A 27 6.99 -1.65 -2.04
N PHE A 28 5.97 -1.47 -2.88
CA PHE A 28 5.94 -0.36 -3.83
C PHE A 28 4.96 0.76 -3.45
N ALA A 29 3.84 0.45 -2.79
CA ALA A 29 2.76 1.41 -2.60
C ALA A 29 3.16 2.55 -1.66
N ASP A 30 3.77 2.24 -0.50
CA ASP A 30 4.18 3.27 0.48
C ASP A 30 5.30 4.18 -0.04
N PRO A 31 6.43 3.67 -0.59
CA PRO A 31 7.44 4.51 -1.23
C PRO A 31 6.89 5.35 -2.37
N ALA A 32 5.99 4.80 -3.19
CA ALA A 32 5.34 5.57 -4.26
C ALA A 32 4.48 6.72 -3.71
N GLY A 33 3.70 6.46 -2.65
CA GLY A 33 2.91 7.50 -1.97
C GLY A 33 3.77 8.65 -1.45
N ALA A 34 4.88 8.32 -0.77
CA ALA A 34 5.80 9.31 -0.24
C ALA A 34 6.52 10.11 -1.34
N VAL A 35 7.03 9.44 -2.38
CA VAL A 35 7.78 10.07 -3.47
C VAL A 35 6.87 10.94 -4.33
N VAL A 36 5.74 10.41 -4.79
CA VAL A 36 4.79 11.15 -5.64
C VAL A 36 4.16 12.28 -4.85
N GLY A 37 3.74 12.03 -3.61
CA GLY A 37 3.20 13.07 -2.74
C GLY A 37 4.18 14.23 -2.56
N LYS A 38 5.45 13.95 -2.24
CA LYS A 38 6.47 15.00 -2.07
C LYS A 38 6.80 15.72 -3.39
N ALA A 39 6.86 15.00 -4.51
CA ALA A 39 7.09 15.59 -5.82
C ALA A 39 5.95 16.53 -6.24
N CYS A 40 4.70 16.09 -6.08
CA CYS A 40 3.51 16.89 -6.39
C CYS A 40 3.36 18.10 -5.46
N THR A 41 3.70 17.99 -4.17
CA THR A 41 3.71 19.15 -3.26
C THR A 41 4.74 20.20 -3.68
N ARG A 42 5.90 19.78 -4.19
CA ARG A 42 6.94 20.69 -4.69
C ARG A 42 6.53 21.35 -6.02
N ALA A 43 5.96 20.59 -6.94
CA ALA A 43 5.59 21.09 -8.26
C ALA A 43 4.30 21.91 -8.25
N PHE A 44 3.31 21.50 -7.46
CA PHE A 44 1.94 22.04 -7.47
C PHE A 44 1.39 22.25 -6.04
N PRO A 45 2.00 23.14 -5.24
CA PRO A 45 1.65 23.31 -3.82
C PRO A 45 0.21 23.73 -3.55
N ARG A 46 -0.45 24.40 -4.52
CA ARG A 46 -1.86 24.80 -4.39
C ARG A 46 -2.85 23.65 -4.59
N TYR A 47 -2.44 22.61 -5.31
CA TYR A 47 -3.30 21.50 -5.73
C TYR A 47 -3.07 20.22 -4.92
N ASN A 48 -1.85 19.99 -4.41
CA ASN A 48 -1.56 18.83 -3.57
C ASN A 48 -1.67 19.16 -2.08
N ARG A 49 -2.91 19.30 -1.59
CA ARG A 49 -3.16 19.54 -0.16
C ARG A 49 -2.88 18.28 0.66
N ALA A 50 -2.34 18.49 1.86
CA ALA A 50 -2.35 17.45 2.87
C ALA A 50 -3.80 17.14 3.24
N TRP A 51 -4.09 15.86 3.41
CA TRP A 51 -5.35 15.36 3.94
C TRP A 51 -5.06 14.57 5.22
N PHE A 52 -5.88 13.56 5.54
CA PHE A 52 -5.83 12.82 6.79
C PHE A 52 -4.42 12.29 7.12
N GLY A 53 -4.01 12.43 8.38
CA GLY A 53 -2.71 11.94 8.85
C GLY A 53 -1.48 12.65 8.25
N GLY A 54 -1.64 13.80 7.60
CA GLY A 54 -0.53 14.52 6.95
C GLY A 54 -0.08 13.90 5.62
N LYS A 55 -0.78 12.86 5.14
CA LYS A 55 -0.62 12.32 3.78
C LYS A 55 -1.17 13.32 2.77
N THR A 56 -0.88 13.15 1.48
CA THR A 56 -1.34 14.07 0.42
C THR A 56 -2.25 13.36 -0.56
N VAL A 57 -3.18 14.08 -1.20
CA VAL A 57 -4.12 13.48 -2.16
C VAL A 57 -3.38 12.79 -3.30
N ALA A 58 -2.30 13.40 -3.83
CA ALA A 58 -1.48 12.79 -4.88
C ALA A 58 -0.72 11.56 -4.38
N GLY A 59 -0.23 11.59 -3.13
CA GLY A 59 0.42 10.44 -2.50
C GLY A 59 -0.53 9.24 -2.37
N THR A 60 -1.70 9.45 -1.78
CA THR A 60 -2.71 8.39 -1.63
C THR A 60 -3.22 7.88 -2.98
N THR A 61 -3.34 8.76 -3.97
CA THR A 61 -3.67 8.34 -5.36
C THR A 61 -2.57 7.44 -5.94
N ALA A 62 -1.29 7.75 -5.67
CA ALA A 62 -0.19 6.91 -6.08
C ALA A 62 -0.21 5.54 -5.38
N VAL A 63 -0.48 5.50 -4.07
CA VAL A 63 -0.66 4.25 -3.31
C VAL A 63 -1.75 3.39 -3.95
N PHE A 64 -2.91 3.98 -4.27
CA PHE A 64 -4.01 3.28 -4.95
C PHE A 64 -3.58 2.70 -6.31
N LEU A 65 -3.01 3.54 -7.20
CA LEU A 65 -2.63 3.12 -8.54
C LEU A 65 -1.52 2.06 -8.52
N VAL A 66 -0.51 2.24 -7.68
CA VAL A 66 0.60 1.30 -7.56
C VAL A 66 0.13 0.00 -6.93
N THR A 67 -0.73 0.03 -5.90
CA THR A 67 -1.34 -1.19 -5.35
C THR A 67 -2.12 -1.94 -6.42
N CYS A 68 -2.98 -1.26 -7.17
CA CYS A 68 -3.77 -1.86 -8.25
C CYS A 68 -2.88 -2.48 -9.34
N ALA A 69 -1.78 -1.81 -9.71
CA ALA A 69 -0.85 -2.28 -10.73
C ALA A 69 0.06 -3.42 -10.25
N SER A 70 0.37 -3.48 -8.95
CA SER A 70 1.29 -4.46 -8.36
C SER A 70 0.61 -5.70 -7.80
N ILE A 71 -0.73 -5.76 -7.77
CA ILE A 71 -1.45 -7.01 -7.49
C ILE A 71 -1.20 -8.00 -8.63
N THR A 72 -0.43 -9.04 -8.34
CA THR A 72 -0.04 -10.08 -9.31
C THR A 72 -0.90 -11.34 -9.23
N PHE A 73 -1.69 -11.52 -8.17
CA PHE A 73 -2.57 -12.67 -8.03
C PHE A 73 -3.86 -12.51 -8.84
N GLU A 74 -4.47 -13.63 -9.19
CA GLU A 74 -5.74 -13.66 -9.91
C GLU A 74 -6.86 -13.16 -8.99
N CYS A 75 -7.52 -12.09 -9.39
CA CYS A 75 -8.66 -11.52 -8.66
C CYS A 75 -9.57 -10.81 -9.66
N SER A 76 -10.87 -10.77 -9.37
CA SER A 76 -11.81 -10.00 -10.17
C SER A 76 -11.44 -8.50 -10.12
N MET A 77 -11.66 -7.77 -11.22
CA MET A 77 -11.36 -6.33 -11.25
C MET A 77 -12.04 -5.53 -10.12
N PRO A 78 -13.31 -5.79 -9.74
CA PRO A 78 -13.92 -5.14 -8.59
C PRO A 78 -13.18 -5.39 -7.28
N MET A 79 -12.71 -6.63 -7.06
CA MET A 79 -11.97 -6.98 -5.85
C MET A 79 -10.58 -6.33 -5.83
N ARG A 80 -9.91 -6.28 -6.99
CA ARG A 80 -8.63 -5.56 -7.15
C ARG A 80 -8.77 -4.09 -6.75
N LEU A 81 -9.82 -3.43 -7.24
CA LEU A 81 -10.12 -2.04 -6.90
C LEU A 81 -10.45 -1.88 -5.42
N ALA A 82 -11.23 -2.80 -4.84
CA ALA A 82 -11.53 -2.79 -3.40
C ALA A 82 -10.26 -2.88 -2.55
N ILE A 83 -9.37 -3.83 -2.86
CA ILE A 83 -8.07 -3.99 -2.18
C ILE A 83 -7.24 -2.72 -2.31
N ALA A 84 -7.15 -2.14 -3.51
CA ALA A 84 -6.38 -0.92 -3.75
C ALA A 84 -6.94 0.29 -3.00
N VAL A 85 -8.27 0.46 -2.95
CA VAL A 85 -8.92 1.52 -2.16
C VAL A 85 -8.68 1.30 -0.68
N SER A 86 -8.88 0.07 -0.19
CA SER A 86 -8.64 -0.27 1.21
C SER A 86 -7.18 -0.07 1.61
N ALA A 87 -6.22 -0.36 0.74
CA ALA A 87 -4.80 -0.12 1.00
C ALA A 87 -4.48 1.38 1.05
N ALA A 88 -5.02 2.18 0.13
CA ALA A 88 -4.83 3.63 0.11
C ALA A 88 -5.47 4.32 1.34
N VAL A 89 -6.65 3.85 1.76
CA VAL A 89 -7.28 4.31 3.01
C VAL A 89 -6.49 3.84 4.22
N GLY A 90 -6.06 2.57 4.22
CA GLY A 90 -5.24 2.00 5.28
C GLY A 90 -3.91 2.73 5.49
N GLU A 91 -3.26 3.13 4.40
CA GLU A 91 -2.04 3.97 4.42
C GLU A 91 -2.26 5.30 5.11
N SER A 92 -3.42 5.93 4.88
CA SER A 92 -3.75 7.22 5.50
C SER A 92 -4.05 7.13 7.00
N ILE A 93 -4.56 5.99 7.47
CA ILE A 93 -4.96 5.77 8.87
C ILE A 93 -3.81 5.13 9.67
N GLY A 94 -2.96 4.33 9.03
CA GLY A 94 -2.01 3.42 9.68
C GLY A 94 -0.89 4.11 10.45
N GLY A 95 -0.60 5.39 10.19
CA GLY A 95 0.46 6.13 10.87
C GLY A 95 1.81 5.40 10.78
N GLU A 96 2.43 5.09 11.91
CA GLU A 96 3.69 4.32 11.96
C GLU A 96 3.56 2.84 11.55
N TYR A 97 2.33 2.34 11.41
CA TYR A 97 2.01 0.96 11.03
C TYR A 97 1.38 0.89 9.63
N ASP A 98 1.53 1.93 8.81
CA ASP A 98 0.99 1.98 7.43
C ASP A 98 1.34 0.73 6.61
N ASN A 99 2.60 0.32 6.62
CA ASN A 99 3.08 -0.87 5.93
C ASN A 99 2.40 -2.14 6.45
N LEU A 100 2.15 -2.26 7.76
CA LEU A 100 1.44 -3.40 8.32
C LEU A 100 -0.03 -3.42 7.87
N VAL A 101 -0.70 -2.26 7.85
CA VAL A 101 -2.09 -2.15 7.42
C VAL A 101 -2.23 -2.49 5.94
N ILE A 102 -1.34 -1.99 5.09
CA ILE A 102 -1.29 -2.35 3.66
C ILE A 102 -1.08 -3.86 3.53
N ALA A 103 -0.15 -4.45 4.29
CA ALA A 103 0.10 -5.89 4.27
C ALA A 103 -1.17 -6.69 4.62
N LEU A 104 -1.88 -6.31 5.69
CA LEU A 104 -3.12 -6.99 6.10
C LEU A 104 -4.20 -6.92 5.02
N VAL A 105 -4.37 -5.76 4.37
CA VAL A 105 -5.35 -5.59 3.28
C VAL A 105 -4.98 -6.45 2.07
N VAL A 106 -3.72 -6.44 1.67
CA VAL A 106 -3.24 -7.18 0.48
C VAL A 106 -3.29 -8.68 0.73
N LEU A 107 -2.83 -9.14 1.90
CA LEU A 107 -2.86 -10.56 2.27
C LEU A 107 -4.29 -11.06 2.50
N GLY A 108 -5.16 -10.26 3.12
CA GLY A 108 -6.57 -10.57 3.24
C GLY A 108 -7.26 -10.66 1.87
N GLY A 109 -6.95 -9.70 0.98
CA GLY A 109 -7.39 -9.72 -0.41
C GLY A 109 -6.93 -10.96 -1.16
N TRP A 110 -5.66 -11.33 -1.01
CA TRP A 110 -5.10 -12.56 -1.58
C TRP A 110 -5.84 -13.79 -1.05
N TRP A 111 -6.05 -13.92 0.26
CA TRP A 111 -6.76 -15.06 0.85
C TRP A 111 -8.21 -15.19 0.37
N THR A 112 -8.89 -14.07 0.10
CA THR A 112 -10.25 -14.10 -0.45
C THR A 112 -10.34 -14.37 -1.95
N CYS A 113 -9.22 -14.22 -2.67
CA CYS A 113 -9.13 -14.42 -4.12
C CYS A 113 -8.49 -15.76 -4.50
N ALA A 114 -7.66 -16.32 -3.61
CA ALA A 114 -7.06 -17.65 -3.71
C ALA A 114 -8.08 -18.75 -3.36
#